data_AF-A0A973J6V5-F1
#
_entry.id   AF-A0A973J6V5-F1
#
_cell.length_a   1.000
_cell.length_b   1.000
_cell.length_c   1.000
_cell.angle_alpha   90.00
_cell.angle_beta   90.00
_cell.angle_gamma   90.00
#
_symmetry.space_group_name_H-M   'P 1'
#
loop_
_entity.id
_entity.type
_entity.pdbx_description
1 polymer ?
#
loop_
_entity_poly.entity_id
_entity_poly.type
_entity_poly.pdbx_seq_one_letter_code
_entity_poly.pdbx_strand_id
1 'polypeptide(L)'
;MDSPRYDVLISPISRQPLLVLLPILEYKPDATYLIPTPDARSETESVRRIVRQIGGRVVVREAVGYAQATEMLARCRAICGLPQLAGRRVAINISGALPLIAMGAQWAARELGLPMLYVHVDEGEIIHIAPDGAELARAPISAQLSVEHYVDAHDVTLMSGLPPADPYVQAARALGQAGTASAGLLSTIRASLQQHGQQHGMFAPMGRSAVEFALINTLLEQQLIESLPDDGIYTVSITHPHVDTFFMGGWLRIYVADACVRSGHFDEVRCNVRLKRNQAGRTVINELDVIAISRGRLAAIACTIGSQAAGTILREAPDRDRQAVFELDGLLHADLMGLAPRKVLVTNQPRLNSNLANRAYFGQTCCISGARLPDVARIVYAHLRTPQLGLE
;
A
#
# COMPACT_ATOMS: atom_id res chain seq x y z
N MET A 1 -25.77 -14.49 5.36
CA MET A 1 -25.56 -15.58 4.39
C MET A 1 -24.12 -15.99 4.53
N ASP A 2 -23.87 -17.25 4.86
CA ASP A 2 -22.49 -17.75 4.96
C ASP A 2 -21.84 -17.71 3.58
N SER A 3 -20.58 -17.25 3.51
CA SER A 3 -19.82 -17.25 2.26
C SER A 3 -19.77 -18.67 1.69
N PRO A 4 -19.96 -18.85 0.37
CA PRO A 4 -19.92 -20.17 -0.24
C PRO A 4 -18.54 -20.80 0.00
N ARG A 5 -18.53 -22.04 0.50
CA ARG A 5 -17.30 -22.79 0.77
C ARG A 5 -16.99 -23.69 -0.42
N TYR A 6 -15.75 -23.59 -0.92
CA TYR A 6 -15.23 -24.44 -2.00
C TYR A 6 -14.15 -25.34 -1.43
N ASP A 7 -14.22 -26.63 -1.75
CA ASP A 7 -13.23 -27.60 -1.29
C ASP A 7 -12.01 -27.57 -2.23
N VAL A 8 -12.21 -27.19 -3.50
CA VAL A 8 -11.16 -27.09 -4.51
C VAL A 8 -11.32 -25.84 -5.37
N LEU A 9 -10.21 -25.16 -5.63
CA LEU A 9 -10.13 -24.10 -6.63
C LEU A 9 -9.27 -24.55 -7.82
N ILE A 10 -9.76 -24.31 -9.03
CA ILE A 10 -8.95 -24.36 -10.25
C ILE A 10 -8.65 -22.91 -10.64
N SER A 11 -7.39 -22.57 -10.84
CA SER A 11 -6.98 -21.18 -11.09
C SER A 11 -5.91 -21.13 -12.17
N PRO A 12 -6.25 -20.66 -13.38
CA PRO A 12 -5.24 -20.19 -14.31
C PRO A 12 -4.42 -19.06 -13.68
N ILE A 13 -3.12 -19.05 -13.93
CA ILE A 13 -2.22 -18.03 -13.38
C ILE A 13 -1.32 -17.47 -14.49
N SER A 14 -1.26 -16.14 -14.53
CA SER A 14 -0.37 -15.34 -15.37
C SER A 14 0.50 -14.45 -14.47
N ARG A 15 0.84 -13.23 -14.91
CA ARG A 15 1.71 -12.28 -14.21
C ARG A 15 1.05 -11.55 -13.03
N GLN A 16 -0.17 -11.95 -12.65
CA GLN A 16 -0.98 -11.32 -11.61
C GLN A 16 -1.30 -12.31 -10.47
N PRO A 17 -0.32 -12.67 -9.64
CA PRO A 17 -0.45 -13.72 -8.63
C PRO A 17 -1.48 -13.42 -7.54
N LEU A 18 -1.71 -12.15 -7.21
CA LEU A 18 -2.69 -11.75 -6.20
C LEU A 18 -4.13 -12.12 -6.58
N LEU A 19 -4.46 -12.11 -7.88
CA LEU A 19 -5.78 -12.54 -8.38
C LEU A 19 -6.05 -14.03 -8.13
N VAL A 20 -4.99 -14.80 -7.88
CA VAL A 20 -5.06 -16.22 -7.50
C VAL A 20 -4.95 -16.39 -5.99
N LEU A 21 -4.05 -15.65 -5.35
CA LEU A 21 -3.80 -15.76 -3.91
C LEU A 21 -5.01 -15.31 -3.07
N LEU A 22 -5.70 -14.24 -3.46
CA LEU A 22 -6.82 -13.69 -2.69
C LEU A 22 -7.97 -14.70 -2.50
N PRO A 23 -8.48 -15.38 -3.54
CA PRO A 23 -9.47 -16.45 -3.34
C PRO A 23 -8.98 -17.62 -2.49
N ILE A 24 -7.69 -17.95 -2.54
CA ILE A 24 -7.13 -19.03 -1.70
C ILE A 24 -7.17 -18.62 -0.22
N LEU A 25 -6.81 -17.38 0.08
CA LEU A 25 -6.85 -16.85 1.45
C LEU A 25 -8.29 -16.69 1.96
N GLU A 26 -9.22 -16.26 1.10
CA GLU A 26 -10.63 -16.05 1.42
C GLU A 26 -11.35 -17.38 1.71
N TYR A 27 -11.29 -18.33 0.77
CA TYR A 27 -12.08 -19.56 0.83
C TYR A 27 -11.37 -20.72 1.50
N LYS A 28 -10.04 -20.65 1.65
CA LYS A 28 -9.19 -21.68 2.26
C LYS A 28 -9.53 -23.10 1.75
N PRO A 29 -9.47 -23.33 0.42
CA PRO A 29 -9.80 -24.63 -0.15
C PRO A 29 -8.82 -25.71 0.32
N ASP A 30 -9.27 -26.96 0.34
CA ASP A 30 -8.42 -28.11 0.68
C ASP A 30 -7.29 -28.31 -0.34
N ALA A 31 -7.53 -27.91 -1.59
CA ALA A 31 -6.50 -27.88 -2.63
C ALA A 31 -6.79 -26.82 -3.70
N THR A 32 -5.72 -26.19 -4.20
CA THR A 32 -5.76 -25.32 -5.38
C THR A 32 -4.96 -25.92 -6.52
N TYR A 33 -5.57 -26.07 -7.68
CA TYR A 33 -4.91 -26.47 -8.92
C TYR A 33 -4.53 -25.23 -9.73
N LEU A 34 -3.23 -24.99 -9.89
CA LEU A 34 -2.70 -23.90 -10.69
C LEU A 34 -2.42 -24.37 -12.11
N ILE A 35 -2.88 -23.60 -13.10
CA ILE A 35 -2.61 -23.84 -14.51
C ILE A 35 -1.86 -22.61 -15.07
N PRO A 36 -0.52 -22.65 -15.14
CA PRO A 36 0.27 -21.48 -15.50
C PRO A 36 0.25 -21.16 -17.00
N THR A 37 0.53 -19.91 -17.35
CA THR A 37 1.02 -19.52 -18.69
C THR A 37 2.54 -19.74 -18.78
N PRO A 38 3.15 -19.77 -19.99
CA PRO A 38 4.56 -20.13 -20.16
C PRO A 38 5.56 -19.25 -19.39
N ASP A 39 5.21 -17.98 -19.16
CA ASP A 39 6.00 -16.99 -18.44
C ASP A 39 5.71 -16.89 -16.94
N ALA A 40 4.62 -17.47 -16.45
CA ALA A 40 4.15 -17.31 -15.07
C ALA A 40 4.86 -18.24 -14.07
N ARG A 41 6.09 -18.68 -14.37
CA ARG A 41 6.83 -19.65 -13.55
C ARG A 41 7.13 -19.07 -12.17
N SER A 42 7.59 -17.82 -12.13
CA SER A 42 7.99 -17.18 -10.88
C SER A 42 6.79 -16.95 -9.97
N GLU A 43 5.71 -16.41 -10.54
CA GLU A 43 4.44 -16.15 -9.88
C GLU A 43 3.81 -17.44 -9.34
N THR A 44 3.85 -18.52 -10.12
CA THR A 44 3.35 -19.84 -9.69
C THR A 44 4.13 -20.39 -8.49
N GLU A 45 5.44 -20.25 -8.51
CA GLU A 45 6.32 -20.69 -7.42
C GLU A 45 6.11 -19.85 -6.15
N SER A 46 5.97 -18.53 -6.31
CA SER A 46 5.70 -17.61 -5.20
C SER A 46 4.32 -17.88 -4.57
N VAL A 47 3.26 -18.04 -5.36
CA VAL A 47 1.94 -18.46 -4.84
C VAL A 47 2.03 -19.82 -4.14
N ARG A 48 2.70 -20.81 -4.76
CA ARG A 48 2.87 -22.14 -4.15
C ARG A 48 3.59 -22.07 -2.80
N ARG A 49 4.63 -21.25 -2.69
CA ARG A 49 5.39 -21.05 -1.45
C ARG A 49 4.54 -20.40 -0.37
N ILE A 50 3.87 -19.29 -0.67
CA ILE A 50 3.01 -18.57 0.26
C ILE A 50 1.89 -19.49 0.76
N VAL A 51 1.20 -20.18 -0.15
CA VAL A 51 0.09 -21.08 0.22
C VAL A 51 0.57 -22.24 1.10
N ARG A 52 1.79 -22.76 0.89
CA ARG A 52 2.37 -23.77 1.77
C ARG A 52 2.71 -23.22 3.17
N GLN A 53 3.22 -22.00 3.26
CA GLN A 53 3.55 -21.36 4.54
C GLN A 53 2.30 -21.19 5.43
N ILE A 54 1.14 -20.91 4.82
CA ILE A 54 -0.15 -20.82 5.53
C ILE A 54 -0.87 -22.18 5.68
N GLY A 55 -0.20 -23.30 5.37
CA GLY A 55 -0.73 -24.66 5.56
C GLY A 55 -1.67 -25.17 4.44
N GLY A 56 -1.81 -24.44 3.34
CA GLY A 56 -2.62 -24.85 2.19
C GLY A 56 -1.89 -25.78 1.22
N ARG A 57 -2.65 -26.39 0.30
CA ARG A 57 -2.12 -27.30 -0.72
C ARG A 57 -2.28 -26.74 -2.12
N VAL A 58 -1.18 -26.68 -2.86
CA VAL A 58 -1.15 -26.29 -4.27
C VAL A 58 -0.64 -27.45 -5.13
N VAL A 59 -1.36 -27.72 -6.22
CA VAL A 59 -0.98 -28.68 -7.26
C VAL A 59 -0.80 -27.91 -8.57
N VAL A 60 0.44 -27.87 -9.07
CA VAL A 60 0.76 -27.20 -10.34
C VAL A 60 0.56 -28.16 -11.50
N ARG A 61 -0.10 -27.68 -12.57
CA ARG A 61 -0.29 -28.40 -13.84
C ARG A 61 0.62 -27.87 -14.93
N GLU A 62 0.64 -28.59 -16.04
CA GLU A 62 1.37 -28.15 -17.24
C GLU A 62 0.87 -26.79 -17.71
N ALA A 63 1.81 -25.99 -18.21
CA ALA A 63 1.49 -24.66 -18.71
C ALA A 63 0.65 -24.73 -19.98
N VAL A 64 -0.26 -23.78 -20.13
CA VAL A 64 -1.10 -23.60 -21.32
C VAL A 64 -0.62 -22.39 -22.10
N GLY A 65 -0.44 -22.51 -23.42
CA GLY A 65 0.00 -21.40 -24.27
C GLY A 65 -1.01 -20.25 -24.30
N TYR A 66 -0.55 -19.01 -24.50
CA TYR A 66 -1.34 -17.77 -24.31
C TYR A 66 -2.67 -17.67 -25.06
N ALA A 67 -2.82 -18.37 -26.19
CA ALA A 67 -4.01 -18.35 -27.03
C ALA A 67 -4.72 -19.72 -27.10
N GLN A 68 -4.42 -20.64 -26.17
CA GLN A 68 -4.92 -22.01 -26.20
C GLN A 68 -6.13 -22.21 -25.28
N ALA A 69 -7.25 -21.57 -25.61
CA ALA A 69 -8.52 -21.68 -24.87
C ALA A 69 -9.03 -23.14 -24.80
N THR A 70 -8.90 -23.89 -25.89
CA THR A 70 -9.30 -25.31 -25.96
C THR A 70 -8.42 -26.21 -25.10
N GLU A 71 -7.13 -25.91 -25.00
CA GLU A 71 -6.25 -26.63 -24.08
C GLU A 71 -6.62 -26.32 -22.63
N MET A 72 -6.88 -25.04 -22.29
CA MET A 72 -7.34 -24.67 -20.94
C MET A 72 -8.62 -25.42 -20.55
N LEU A 73 -9.60 -25.49 -21.46
CA LEU A 73 -10.80 -26.31 -21.30
C LEU A 73 -10.46 -27.77 -20.99
N ALA A 74 -9.58 -28.39 -21.79
CA ALA A 74 -9.16 -29.77 -21.60
C ALA A 74 -8.46 -29.99 -20.25
N ARG A 75 -7.60 -29.06 -19.81
CA ARG A 75 -6.94 -29.13 -18.49
C ARG A 75 -7.94 -29.05 -17.35
N CYS A 76 -8.92 -28.15 -17.42
CA CYS A 76 -9.96 -28.03 -16.40
C CYS A 76 -10.80 -29.31 -16.32
N ARG A 77 -11.22 -29.88 -17.46
CA ARG A 77 -11.93 -31.17 -17.52
C ARG A 77 -11.09 -32.29 -16.90
N ALA A 78 -9.81 -32.40 -17.27
CA ALA A 78 -8.92 -33.42 -16.75
C ALA A 78 -8.75 -33.33 -15.23
N ILE A 79 -8.68 -32.11 -14.67
CA ILE A 79 -8.64 -31.91 -13.22
C ILE A 79 -9.95 -32.35 -12.58
N CYS A 80 -11.10 -31.92 -13.10
CA CYS A 80 -12.40 -32.26 -12.53
C CYS A 80 -12.73 -33.75 -12.62
N GLY A 81 -12.20 -34.45 -13.63
CA GLY A 81 -12.33 -35.90 -13.79
C GLY A 81 -11.45 -36.74 -12.85
N LEU A 82 -10.63 -36.12 -11.99
CA LEU A 82 -9.79 -36.85 -11.04
C LEU A 82 -10.65 -37.54 -9.96
N PRO A 83 -10.47 -38.85 -9.69
CA PRO A 83 -11.30 -39.58 -8.73
C PRO A 83 -11.35 -38.95 -7.33
N GLN A 84 -10.25 -38.39 -6.86
CA GLN A 84 -10.16 -37.71 -5.56
C GLN A 84 -10.97 -36.41 -5.47
N LEU A 85 -11.48 -35.91 -6.59
CA LEU A 85 -12.35 -34.73 -6.64
C LEU A 85 -13.84 -35.07 -6.71
N ALA A 86 -14.20 -36.36 -6.78
CA ALA A 86 -15.59 -36.80 -6.80
C ALA A 86 -16.33 -36.32 -5.54
N GLY A 87 -17.48 -35.67 -5.74
CA GLY A 87 -18.32 -35.11 -4.67
C GLY A 87 -17.77 -33.86 -3.98
N ARG A 88 -16.62 -33.34 -4.40
CA ARG A 88 -16.04 -32.10 -3.88
C ARG A 88 -16.70 -30.89 -4.53
N ARG A 89 -16.84 -29.79 -3.78
CA ARG A 89 -17.29 -28.50 -4.33
C ARG A 89 -16.12 -27.81 -5.01
N VAL A 90 -16.12 -27.84 -6.34
CA VAL A 90 -15.09 -27.22 -7.18
C VAL A 90 -15.59 -25.87 -7.69
N ALA A 91 -14.73 -24.86 -7.69
CA ALA A 91 -14.96 -23.61 -8.42
C ALA A 91 -13.75 -23.26 -9.31
N ILE A 92 -14.00 -22.51 -10.37
CA ILE A 92 -12.97 -22.02 -11.28
C ILE A 92 -12.77 -20.51 -11.06
N ASN A 93 -11.59 -20.11 -10.59
CA ASN A 93 -11.21 -18.71 -10.54
C ASN A 93 -10.73 -18.28 -11.93
N ILE A 94 -11.44 -17.34 -12.56
CA ILE A 94 -11.15 -16.86 -13.91
C ILE A 94 -10.32 -15.56 -13.94
N SER A 95 -9.95 -15.03 -12.79
CA SER A 95 -9.34 -13.70 -12.63
C SER A 95 -7.86 -13.64 -13.04
N GLY A 96 -7.11 -14.70 -12.75
CA GLY A 96 -5.65 -14.72 -12.91
C GLY A 96 -5.16 -14.98 -14.34
N ALA A 97 -6.07 -15.12 -15.30
CA ALA A 97 -5.77 -15.57 -16.65
C ALA A 97 -5.75 -14.42 -17.67
N LEU A 98 -4.99 -14.60 -18.75
CA LEU A 98 -5.19 -13.79 -19.95
C LEU A 98 -6.60 -14.02 -20.54
N PRO A 99 -7.19 -13.06 -21.27
CA PRO A 99 -8.59 -13.15 -21.71
C PRO A 99 -8.96 -14.45 -22.44
N LEU A 100 -8.17 -14.91 -23.41
CA LEU A 100 -8.45 -16.17 -24.13
C LEU A 100 -8.37 -17.40 -23.22
N ILE A 101 -7.48 -17.38 -22.24
CA ILE A 101 -7.35 -18.46 -21.25
C ILE A 101 -8.53 -18.44 -20.28
N ALA A 102 -8.95 -17.25 -19.83
CA ALA A 102 -10.16 -17.08 -19.01
C ALA A 102 -11.41 -17.58 -19.74
N MET A 103 -11.52 -17.33 -21.06
CA MET A 103 -12.60 -17.88 -21.88
C MET A 103 -12.61 -19.41 -21.89
N GLY A 104 -11.44 -20.05 -22.05
CA GLY A 104 -11.33 -21.51 -21.97
C GLY A 104 -11.74 -22.07 -20.60
N ALA A 105 -11.36 -21.39 -19.52
CA ALA A 105 -11.77 -21.74 -18.16
C ALA A 105 -13.28 -21.54 -17.93
N GLN A 106 -13.87 -20.49 -18.51
CA GLN A 106 -15.32 -20.24 -18.49
C GLN A 106 -16.10 -21.29 -19.29
N TRP A 107 -15.58 -21.72 -20.45
CA TRP A 107 -16.18 -22.82 -21.20
C TRP A 107 -16.17 -24.12 -20.39
N ALA A 108 -15.08 -24.38 -19.66
CA ALA A 108 -15.03 -25.54 -18.77
C ALA A 108 -16.06 -25.44 -17.64
N ALA A 109 -16.19 -24.28 -17.02
CA ALA A 109 -17.17 -24.05 -15.97
C ALA A 109 -18.61 -24.31 -16.48
N ARG A 110 -18.94 -23.76 -17.65
CA ARG A 110 -20.25 -23.97 -18.31
C ARG A 110 -20.56 -25.43 -18.54
N GLU A 111 -19.64 -26.14 -19.17
CA GLU A 111 -19.85 -27.54 -19.55
C GLU A 111 -19.92 -28.47 -18.35
N LEU A 112 -19.13 -28.19 -17.31
CA LEU A 112 -19.06 -29.01 -16.10
C LEU A 112 -20.09 -28.59 -15.04
N GLY A 113 -20.89 -27.55 -15.30
CA GLY A 113 -21.85 -27.00 -14.34
C GLY A 113 -21.21 -26.43 -13.08
N LEU A 114 -19.99 -25.90 -13.18
CA LEU A 114 -19.22 -25.39 -12.04
C LEU A 114 -19.37 -23.87 -11.87
N PRO A 115 -19.46 -23.37 -10.62
CA PRO A 115 -19.41 -21.94 -10.37
C PRO A 115 -18.03 -21.36 -10.68
N MET A 116 -18.01 -20.07 -10.96
CA MET A 116 -16.80 -19.30 -11.22
C MET A 116 -16.62 -18.18 -10.19
N LEU A 117 -15.37 -17.76 -10.01
CA LEU A 117 -14.97 -16.63 -9.19
C LEU A 117 -14.24 -15.60 -10.05
N TYR A 118 -14.59 -14.32 -9.87
CA TYR A 118 -13.87 -13.19 -10.44
C TYR A 118 -13.49 -12.19 -9.35
N VAL A 119 -12.21 -11.88 -9.21
CA VAL A 119 -11.66 -10.96 -8.21
C VAL A 119 -11.64 -9.57 -8.81
N HIS A 120 -12.51 -8.71 -8.29
CA HIS A 120 -12.59 -7.30 -8.67
C HIS A 120 -11.79 -6.45 -7.68
N VAL A 121 -10.48 -6.32 -7.91
CA VAL A 121 -9.59 -5.65 -6.96
C VAL A 121 -9.87 -4.17 -6.75
N ASP A 122 -10.45 -3.44 -7.72
CA ASP A 122 -10.76 -2.01 -7.53
C ASP A 122 -11.87 -1.80 -6.49
N GLU A 123 -12.94 -2.60 -6.53
CA GLU A 123 -13.99 -2.56 -5.50
C GLU A 123 -13.64 -3.35 -4.23
N GLY A 124 -12.59 -4.19 -4.30
CA GLY A 124 -12.19 -5.06 -3.20
C GLY A 124 -13.23 -6.15 -2.94
N GLU A 125 -13.75 -6.75 -4.01
CA GLU A 125 -14.83 -7.75 -3.98
C GLU A 125 -14.47 -9.00 -4.79
N ILE A 126 -15.06 -10.13 -4.43
CA ILE A 126 -15.11 -11.35 -5.24
C ILE A 126 -16.55 -11.51 -5.76
N ILE A 127 -16.65 -11.60 -7.08
CA ILE A 127 -17.90 -11.85 -7.80
C ILE A 127 -18.04 -13.36 -7.99
N HIS A 128 -19.15 -13.91 -7.52
CA HIS A 128 -19.54 -15.29 -7.74
C HIS A 128 -20.42 -15.36 -8.98
N ILE A 129 -20.05 -16.22 -9.91
CA ILE A 129 -20.70 -16.30 -11.22
C ILE A 129 -21.20 -17.74 -11.40
N ALA A 130 -22.46 -17.88 -11.79
CA ALA A 130 -23.08 -19.15 -12.13
C ALA A 130 -22.43 -19.75 -13.40
N PRO A 131 -22.58 -21.06 -13.64
CA PRO A 131 -22.05 -21.68 -14.85
C PRO A 131 -22.53 -20.97 -16.13
N ASP A 132 -23.80 -20.58 -16.20
CA ASP A 132 -24.37 -19.87 -17.37
C ASP A 132 -23.80 -18.44 -17.57
N GLY A 133 -23.11 -17.89 -16.57
CA GLY A 133 -22.55 -16.54 -16.57
C GLY A 133 -23.37 -15.51 -15.79
N ALA A 134 -24.50 -15.89 -15.18
CA ALA A 134 -25.25 -15.00 -14.32
C ALA A 134 -24.45 -14.67 -13.04
N GLU A 135 -24.48 -13.42 -12.60
CA GLU A 135 -23.93 -13.04 -11.31
C GLU A 135 -24.80 -13.62 -10.18
N LEU A 136 -24.19 -14.42 -9.30
CA LEU A 136 -24.87 -15.02 -8.15
C LEU A 136 -24.81 -14.11 -6.93
N ALA A 137 -23.63 -13.53 -6.68
CA ALA A 137 -23.37 -12.69 -5.52
C ALA A 137 -22.09 -11.88 -5.70
N ARG A 138 -21.96 -10.83 -4.89
CA ARG A 138 -20.71 -10.12 -4.62
C ARG A 138 -20.41 -10.16 -3.14
N ALA A 139 -19.17 -10.48 -2.79
CA ALA A 139 -18.70 -10.50 -1.41
C ALA A 139 -17.45 -9.62 -1.26
N PRO A 140 -17.37 -8.73 -0.25
CA PRO A 140 -16.14 -8.02 0.05
C PRO A 140 -15.00 -9.00 0.36
N ILE A 141 -13.81 -8.72 -0.16
CA ILE A 141 -12.59 -9.46 0.21
C ILE A 141 -12.31 -9.18 1.69
N SER A 142 -12.34 -10.22 2.50
CA SER A 142 -12.07 -10.19 3.94
C SER A 142 -10.78 -10.93 4.30
N ALA A 143 -10.16 -11.59 3.32
CA ALA A 143 -8.85 -12.21 3.42
C ALA A 143 -7.78 -11.22 3.90
N GLN A 144 -7.09 -11.58 4.98
CA GLN A 144 -5.94 -10.83 5.47
C GLN A 144 -4.70 -11.17 4.63
N LEU A 145 -4.28 -10.21 3.79
CA LEU A 145 -3.05 -10.27 3.02
C LEU A 145 -1.99 -9.41 3.70
N SER A 146 -0.88 -10.02 4.11
CA SER A 146 0.22 -9.25 4.70
C SER A 146 1.05 -8.53 3.64
N VAL A 147 1.80 -7.50 4.05
CA VAL A 147 2.77 -6.79 3.20
C VAL A 147 3.82 -7.75 2.67
N GLU A 148 4.29 -8.66 3.52
CA GLU A 148 5.25 -9.70 3.13
C GLU A 148 4.65 -10.60 2.04
N HIS A 149 3.44 -11.14 2.22
CA HIS A 149 2.78 -11.96 1.20
C HIS A 149 2.57 -11.19 -0.12
N TYR A 150 2.21 -9.91 -0.04
CA TYR A 150 2.03 -9.07 -1.22
C TYR A 150 3.32 -8.95 -2.03
N VAL A 151 4.42 -8.51 -1.39
CA VAL A 151 5.68 -8.27 -2.11
C VAL A 151 6.34 -9.58 -2.57
N ASP A 152 6.22 -10.62 -1.76
CA ASP A 152 6.72 -11.95 -2.08
C ASP A 152 6.03 -12.57 -3.28
N ALA A 153 4.73 -12.31 -3.46
CA ALA A 153 4.00 -12.75 -4.64
C ALA A 153 4.60 -12.15 -5.92
N HIS A 154 5.27 -11.00 -5.84
CA HIS A 154 5.89 -10.27 -6.95
C HIS A 154 7.43 -10.36 -6.97
N ASP A 155 8.01 -11.36 -6.29
CA ASP A 155 9.47 -11.58 -6.22
C ASP A 155 10.26 -10.37 -5.69
N VAL A 156 9.63 -9.61 -4.80
CA VAL A 156 10.24 -8.51 -4.05
C VAL A 156 10.39 -8.97 -2.60
N THR A 157 11.58 -8.78 -2.02
CA THR A 157 11.85 -9.16 -0.63
C THR A 157 11.65 -7.98 0.30
N LEU A 158 10.85 -8.16 1.35
CA LEU A 158 10.76 -7.24 2.48
C LEU A 158 12.01 -7.38 3.36
N MET A 159 12.89 -6.36 3.37
CA MET A 159 14.07 -6.36 4.25
C MET A 159 13.76 -5.83 5.63
N SER A 160 12.94 -4.79 5.71
CA SER A 160 12.47 -4.19 6.95
C SER A 160 11.10 -3.55 6.73
N GLY A 161 10.36 -3.42 7.82
CA GLY A 161 9.05 -2.79 7.84
C GLY A 161 8.44 -3.04 9.21
N LEU A 162 8.35 -2.00 10.03
CA LEU A 162 7.87 -2.13 11.41
C LEU A 162 6.39 -1.75 11.48
N PRO A 163 5.60 -2.40 12.35
CA PRO A 163 4.32 -1.85 12.75
C PRO A 163 4.54 -0.41 13.27
N PRO A 164 3.59 0.52 13.03
CA PRO A 164 3.72 1.87 13.53
C PRO A 164 3.64 1.88 15.06
N ALA A 165 4.80 1.96 15.69
CA ALA A 165 4.98 2.20 17.10
C ALA A 165 6.10 3.23 17.23
N ASP A 166 5.76 4.40 17.76
CA ASP A 166 6.71 5.49 17.95
C ASP A 166 6.37 6.23 19.25
N PRO A 167 7.36 6.51 20.11
CA PRO A 167 7.12 7.23 21.37
C PRO A 167 6.48 8.61 21.15
N TYR A 168 6.74 9.24 20.00
CA TYR A 168 6.27 10.60 19.71
C TYR A 168 4.95 10.64 18.92
N VAL A 169 4.19 9.54 18.89
CA VAL A 169 2.92 9.44 18.14
C VAL A 169 1.91 10.51 18.55
N GLN A 170 1.87 10.91 19.82
CA GLN A 170 0.95 11.95 20.29
C GLN A 170 1.31 13.33 19.72
N ALA A 171 2.60 13.68 19.70
CA ALA A 171 3.07 14.92 19.07
C ALA A 171 2.83 14.91 17.56
N ALA A 172 3.18 13.82 16.87
CA ALA A 172 2.92 13.66 15.44
C ALA A 172 1.43 13.83 15.11
N ARG A 173 0.55 13.25 15.94
CA ARG A 173 -0.90 13.38 15.81
C ARG A 173 -1.38 14.81 15.96
N ALA A 174 -0.92 15.52 16.99
CA ALA A 174 -1.29 16.92 17.20
C ALA A 174 -0.86 17.79 16.00
N LEU A 175 0.37 17.61 15.51
CA LEU A 175 0.89 18.32 14.33
C LEU A 175 0.08 18.04 13.06
N GLY A 176 -0.26 16.77 12.81
CA GLY A 176 -1.05 16.37 11.64
C GLY A 176 -2.50 16.83 11.69
N GLN A 177 -3.14 16.78 12.86
CA GLN A 177 -4.51 17.28 13.07
C GLN A 177 -4.60 18.80 12.95
N ALA A 178 -3.55 19.54 13.31
CA ALA A 178 -3.45 20.97 13.07
C ALA A 178 -3.29 21.33 11.58
N GLY A 179 -2.97 20.35 10.71
CA GLY A 179 -2.85 20.55 9.27
C GLY A 179 -1.84 21.66 8.92
N THR A 180 -2.26 22.66 8.14
CA THR A 180 -1.40 23.79 7.76
C THR A 180 -1.01 24.69 8.92
N ALA A 181 -1.75 24.69 10.03
CA ALA A 181 -1.45 25.54 11.18
C ALA A 181 -0.15 25.13 11.89
N SER A 182 0.30 23.87 11.75
CA SER A 182 1.58 23.42 12.31
C SER A 182 2.80 23.84 11.47
N ALA A 183 2.61 24.25 10.21
CA ALA A 183 3.71 24.50 9.28
C ALA A 183 4.61 25.67 9.73
N GLY A 184 4.03 26.73 10.29
CA GLY A 184 4.76 27.90 10.79
C GLY A 184 5.69 27.53 11.94
N LEU A 185 5.14 26.90 12.99
CA LEU A 185 5.90 26.42 14.15
C LEU A 185 7.03 25.48 13.73
N LEU A 186 6.73 24.48 12.90
CA LEU A 186 7.73 23.53 12.41
C LEU A 186 8.81 24.20 11.55
N SER A 187 8.49 25.25 10.80
CA SER A 187 9.49 26.02 10.05
C SER A 187 10.44 26.75 11.00
N THR A 188 9.91 27.42 12.03
CA THR A 188 10.71 28.13 13.03
C THR A 188 11.64 27.20 13.80
N ILE A 189 11.13 26.04 14.26
CA ILE A 189 11.94 25.03 14.97
C ILE A 189 13.07 24.52 14.06
N ARG A 190 12.77 24.17 12.81
CA ARG A 190 13.77 23.67 11.85
C ARG A 190 14.83 24.72 11.53
N ALA A 191 14.43 25.97 11.30
CA ALA A 191 15.35 27.07 11.02
C ALA A 191 16.31 27.28 12.21
N SER A 192 15.79 27.22 13.43
CA SER A 192 16.59 27.30 14.65
C SER A 192 17.61 26.16 14.76
N LEU A 193 17.18 24.91 14.56
CA LEU A 193 18.08 23.75 14.55
C LEU A 193 19.18 23.86 13.49
N GLN A 194 18.86 24.39 12.30
CA GLN A 194 19.86 24.60 11.24
C GLN A 194 20.88 25.69 11.59
N GLN A 195 20.43 26.78 12.23
CA GLN A 195 21.31 27.89 12.63
C GLN A 195 22.31 27.51 13.73
N HIS A 196 21.92 26.59 14.61
CA HIS A 196 22.69 26.24 15.81
C HIS A 196 23.37 24.86 15.73
N GLY A 197 23.74 24.42 14.52
CA GLY A 197 24.57 23.24 14.32
C GLY A 197 23.86 21.89 14.50
N GLN A 198 22.53 21.86 14.35
CA GLN A 198 21.71 20.64 14.37
C GLN A 198 21.84 19.80 15.66
N GLN A 199 22.20 20.41 16.78
CA GLN A 199 22.25 19.74 18.08
C GLN A 199 21.44 20.46 19.16
N HIS A 200 21.37 21.78 19.06
CA HIS A 200 20.58 22.63 19.94
C HIS A 200 19.95 23.73 19.10
N GLY A 201 18.87 24.33 19.56
CA GLY A 201 18.22 25.47 18.91
C GLY A 201 17.35 26.23 19.90
N MET A 202 17.22 27.54 19.69
CA MET A 202 16.30 28.39 20.44
C MET A 202 15.28 29.01 19.50
N PHE A 203 14.01 29.02 19.88
CA PHE A 203 12.97 29.68 19.10
C PHE A 203 11.94 30.37 19.98
N ALA A 204 11.38 31.45 19.46
CA ALA A 204 10.20 32.08 20.01
C ALA A 204 9.01 31.81 19.06
N PRO A 205 7.84 31.39 19.57
CA PRO A 205 6.66 31.20 18.73
C PRO A 205 6.29 32.51 18.05
N MET A 206 6.02 32.46 16.75
CA MET A 206 5.70 33.66 15.99
C MET A 206 4.23 34.04 16.12
N GLY A 207 3.34 33.05 16.28
CA GLY A 207 1.93 33.27 16.51
C GLY A 207 1.56 33.05 17.98
N ARG A 208 0.60 33.84 18.44
CA ARG A 208 -0.03 33.68 19.76
C ARG A 208 -1.39 33.00 19.61
N SER A 209 -1.50 32.06 18.67
CA SER A 209 -2.77 31.35 18.42
C SER A 209 -2.98 30.24 19.44
N ALA A 210 -4.23 29.97 19.81
CA ALA A 210 -4.55 28.87 20.73
C ALA A 210 -4.06 27.50 20.20
N VAL A 211 -4.08 27.30 18.87
CA VAL A 211 -3.58 26.08 18.23
C VAL A 211 -2.07 25.95 18.42
N GLU A 212 -1.30 27.01 18.18
CA GLU A 212 0.16 26.99 18.35
C GLU A 212 0.57 26.73 19.79
N PHE A 213 -0.12 27.34 20.77
CA PHE A 213 0.09 27.03 22.19
C PHE A 213 -0.22 25.58 22.52
N ALA A 214 -1.31 25.01 22.01
CA ALA A 214 -1.64 23.60 22.22
C ALA A 214 -0.57 22.66 21.63
N LEU A 215 -0.04 23.00 20.44
CA LEU A 215 1.06 22.24 19.83
C LEU A 215 2.34 22.31 20.67
N ILE A 216 2.72 23.50 21.14
CA ILE A 216 3.89 23.69 22.02
C ILE A 216 3.75 22.87 23.30
N ASN A 217 2.59 22.93 23.96
CA ASN A 217 2.32 22.13 25.16
C ASN A 217 2.47 20.63 24.89
N THR A 218 1.95 20.15 23.76
CA THR A 218 2.10 18.74 23.37
C THR A 218 3.58 18.38 23.16
N LEU A 219 4.37 19.26 22.54
CA LEU A 219 5.80 19.02 22.33
C LEU A 219 6.59 19.04 23.65
N LEU A 220 6.22 19.89 24.61
CA LEU A 220 6.80 19.93 25.97
C LEU A 220 6.48 18.65 26.75
N GLU A 221 5.21 18.23 26.75
CA GLU A 221 4.77 16.99 27.43
C GLU A 221 5.49 15.75 26.88
N GLN A 222 5.79 15.75 25.58
CA GLN A 222 6.53 14.69 24.89
C GLN A 222 8.05 14.87 24.97
N GLN A 223 8.54 15.87 25.70
CA GLN A 223 9.96 16.16 25.90
C GLN A 223 10.74 16.35 24.58
N LEU A 224 10.06 16.84 23.54
CA LEU A 224 10.65 17.16 22.24
C LEU A 224 11.25 18.58 22.22
N ILE A 225 10.75 19.45 23.10
CA ILE A 225 11.26 20.78 23.36
C ILE A 225 11.26 21.03 24.88
N GLU A 226 12.00 22.03 25.32
CA GLU A 226 12.09 22.49 26.69
C GLU A 226 11.72 23.98 26.75
N SER A 227 11.16 24.42 27.87
CA SER A 227 10.84 25.84 28.10
C SER A 227 11.94 26.48 28.93
N LEU A 228 12.42 27.65 28.53
CA LEU A 228 13.29 28.47 29.37
C LEU A 228 12.47 29.25 30.39
N PRO A 229 12.98 29.46 31.63
CA PRO A 229 12.19 29.94 32.75
C PRO A 229 11.43 31.27 32.57
N ASP A 230 11.89 32.23 31.74
CA ASP A 230 11.37 33.61 31.89
C ASP A 230 11.08 34.46 30.63
N ASP A 231 11.26 34.00 29.39
CA ASP A 231 11.14 34.92 28.22
C ASP A 231 10.20 34.47 27.09
N GLY A 232 9.40 33.41 27.29
CA GLY A 232 8.60 32.84 26.20
C GLY A 232 9.45 32.28 25.05
N ILE A 233 10.72 32.01 25.34
CA ILE A 233 11.69 31.36 24.46
C ILE A 233 11.72 29.87 24.83
N TYR A 234 11.67 29.03 23.81
CA TYR A 234 11.75 27.58 23.94
C TYR A 234 13.07 27.09 23.35
N THR A 235 13.64 26.08 23.97
CA THR A 235 14.81 25.36 23.48
C THR A 235 14.37 24.06 22.85
N VAL A 236 14.99 23.70 21.74
CA VAL A 236 14.94 22.36 21.18
C VAL A 236 16.34 21.77 21.32
N SER A 237 16.45 20.69 22.08
CA SER A 237 17.72 20.01 22.29
C SER A 237 17.63 18.61 21.73
N ILE A 238 18.61 18.21 20.91
CA ILE A 238 18.76 16.84 20.46
C ILE A 238 19.57 16.09 21.51
N THR A 239 19.05 16.10 22.75
CA THR A 239 19.56 15.31 23.88
C THR A 239 18.99 13.90 23.85
N HIS A 240 17.81 13.73 23.24
CA HIS A 240 17.21 12.44 22.99
C HIS A 240 17.52 11.94 21.56
N PRO A 241 17.88 10.65 21.39
CA PRO A 241 17.92 10.03 20.08
C PRO A 241 16.58 10.26 19.35
N HIS A 242 16.65 10.59 18.06
CA HIS A 242 15.51 10.75 17.13
C HIS A 242 14.76 12.09 17.13
N VAL A 243 15.06 13.06 18.00
CA VAL A 243 14.43 14.39 17.98
C VAL A 243 14.73 15.14 16.67
N ASP A 244 15.97 15.02 16.18
CA ASP A 244 16.40 15.55 14.89
C ASP A 244 15.56 14.97 13.73
N THR A 245 15.45 13.65 13.70
CA THR A 245 14.74 12.90 12.67
C THR A 245 13.25 13.22 12.71
N PHE A 246 12.69 13.42 13.90
CA PHE A 246 11.29 13.81 14.09
C PHE A 246 11.00 15.15 13.40
N PHE A 247 11.74 16.22 13.76
CA PHE A 247 11.52 17.56 13.18
C PHE A 247 11.96 17.67 11.72
N MET A 248 12.90 16.84 11.25
CA MET A 248 13.31 16.77 9.84
C MET A 248 12.36 15.97 8.94
N GLY A 249 11.18 15.57 9.45
CA GLY A 249 10.09 15.02 8.65
C GLY A 249 9.56 13.68 9.14
N GLY A 250 10.24 13.04 10.10
CA GLY A 250 9.80 11.79 10.70
C GLY A 250 8.39 11.88 11.31
N TRP A 251 8.02 13.05 11.88
CA TRP A 251 6.69 13.27 12.44
C TRP A 251 5.55 13.00 11.44
N LEU A 252 5.74 13.36 10.16
CA LEU A 252 4.69 13.23 9.15
C LEU A 252 4.44 11.75 8.84
N ARG A 253 5.50 10.96 8.70
CA ARG A 253 5.42 9.51 8.53
C ARG A 253 4.74 8.84 9.72
N ILE A 254 5.14 9.20 10.94
CA ILE A 254 4.54 8.67 12.18
C ILE A 254 3.04 8.98 12.19
N TYR A 255 2.67 10.23 11.88
CA TYR A 255 1.28 10.67 11.83
C TYR A 255 0.46 9.89 10.79
N VAL A 256 0.95 9.79 9.56
CA VAL A 256 0.25 9.08 8.47
C VAL A 256 -0.01 7.64 8.84
N ALA A 257 0.99 6.96 9.41
CA ALA A 257 0.85 5.56 9.81
C ALA A 257 -0.12 5.38 10.99
N ASP A 258 -0.03 6.22 12.02
CA ASP A 258 -0.99 6.23 13.14
C ASP A 258 -2.42 6.47 12.65
N ALA A 259 -2.61 7.43 11.74
CA ALA A 259 -3.90 7.75 11.15
C ALA A 259 -4.47 6.54 10.39
N CYS A 260 -3.64 5.87 9.57
CA CYS A 260 -4.05 4.66 8.86
C CYS A 260 -4.47 3.55 9.84
N VAL A 261 -3.65 3.23 10.85
CA VAL A 261 -4.00 2.19 11.83
C VAL A 261 -5.28 2.51 12.59
N ARG A 262 -5.40 3.73 13.12
CA ARG A 262 -6.58 4.14 13.91
C ARG A 262 -7.87 4.21 13.12
N SER A 263 -7.79 4.34 11.80
CA SER A 263 -8.99 4.36 10.95
C SER A 263 -9.73 3.02 10.94
N GLY A 264 -9.04 1.91 11.24
CA GLY A 264 -9.60 0.56 11.13
C GLY A 264 -9.92 0.13 9.69
N HIS A 265 -9.48 0.88 8.69
CA HIS A 265 -9.75 0.60 7.27
C HIS A 265 -8.72 -0.31 6.60
N PHE A 266 -7.55 -0.50 7.23
CA PHE A 266 -6.42 -1.21 6.65
C PHE A 266 -6.17 -2.51 7.41
N ASP A 267 -5.92 -3.58 6.66
CA ASP A 267 -5.59 -4.91 7.18
C ASP A 267 -4.20 -4.91 7.82
N GLU A 268 -3.26 -4.17 7.22
CA GLU A 268 -1.91 -4.02 7.73
C GLU A 268 -1.31 -2.66 7.33
N VAL A 269 -0.54 -2.07 8.24
CA VAL A 269 0.25 -0.85 8.01
C VAL A 269 1.68 -1.08 8.48
N ARG A 270 2.66 -0.72 7.66
CA ARG A 270 4.10 -0.81 7.96
C ARG A 270 4.79 0.52 7.67
N CYS A 271 5.81 0.84 8.47
CA CYS A 271 6.65 2.03 8.32
C CYS A 271 8.11 1.66 8.05
N ASN A 272 8.86 2.60 7.47
CA ASN A 272 10.30 2.46 7.18
C ASN A 272 10.56 1.19 6.37
N VAL A 273 9.75 1.00 5.33
CA VAL A 273 9.73 -0.22 4.56
C VAL A 273 10.89 -0.22 3.59
N ARG A 274 11.73 -1.25 3.64
CA ARG A 274 12.83 -1.44 2.69
C ARG A 274 12.55 -2.67 1.84
N LEU A 275 12.52 -2.47 0.54
CA LEU A 275 12.21 -3.50 -0.44
C LEU A 275 13.45 -3.79 -1.27
N LYS A 276 13.84 -5.06 -1.34
CA LYS A 276 14.96 -5.54 -2.14
C LYS A 276 14.44 -6.29 -3.36
N ARG A 277 15.05 -6.00 -4.50
CA ARG A 277 14.77 -6.70 -5.75
C ARG A 277 16.05 -6.93 -6.55
N ASN A 278 16.07 -8.01 -7.33
CA ASN A 278 17.09 -8.23 -8.34
C ASN A 278 16.54 -7.84 -9.72
N GLN A 279 17.16 -6.86 -10.38
CA GLN A 279 16.78 -6.39 -11.71
C GLN A 279 18.02 -6.41 -12.62
N ALA A 280 17.96 -7.17 -13.72
CA ALA A 280 19.04 -7.29 -14.69
C ALA A 280 20.43 -7.60 -14.05
N GLY A 281 20.45 -8.49 -13.05
CA GLY A 281 21.67 -8.87 -12.33
C GLY A 281 22.16 -7.87 -11.28
N ARG A 282 21.46 -6.74 -11.08
CA ARG A 282 21.74 -5.76 -10.02
C ARG A 282 20.70 -5.86 -8.91
N THR A 283 21.16 -5.81 -7.67
CA THR A 283 20.28 -5.65 -6.51
C THR A 283 19.92 -4.17 -6.37
N VAL A 284 18.64 -3.86 -6.38
CA VAL A 284 18.08 -2.53 -6.09
C VAL A 284 17.38 -2.61 -4.74
N ILE A 285 17.65 -1.65 -3.87
CA ILE A 285 16.97 -1.48 -2.58
C ILE A 285 16.24 -0.15 -2.66
N ASN A 286 14.94 -0.18 -2.39
CA ASN A 286 14.09 1.01 -2.34
C ASN A 286 13.49 1.15 -0.95
N GLU A 287 13.22 2.39 -0.57
CA GLU A 287 12.66 2.73 0.74
C GLU A 287 11.31 3.43 0.56
N LEU A 288 10.35 3.06 1.39
CA LEU A 288 9.02 3.65 1.43
C LEU A 288 8.71 4.04 2.87
N ASP A 289 8.14 5.25 3.05
CA ASP A 289 7.82 5.75 4.38
C ASP A 289 6.73 4.92 5.04
N VAL A 290 5.61 4.71 4.34
CA VAL A 290 4.48 3.91 4.81
C VAL A 290 3.93 3.04 3.69
N ILE A 291 3.66 1.78 4.00
CA ILE A 291 2.83 0.89 3.18
C ILE A 291 1.57 0.55 3.97
N ALA A 292 0.41 0.58 3.32
CA ALA A 292 -0.84 0.13 3.89
C ALA A 292 -1.54 -0.83 2.93
N ILE A 293 -2.12 -1.92 3.44
CA ILE A 293 -2.92 -2.87 2.67
C ILE A 293 -4.37 -2.82 3.13
N SER A 294 -5.29 -2.87 2.18
CA SER A 294 -6.71 -3.09 2.44
C SER A 294 -7.31 -3.91 1.30
N ARG A 295 -8.02 -5.00 1.64
CA ARG A 295 -8.81 -5.82 0.71
C ARG A 295 -8.00 -6.27 -0.51
N GLY A 296 -6.75 -6.68 -0.27
CA GLY A 296 -5.83 -7.15 -1.32
C GLY A 296 -5.19 -6.07 -2.17
N ARG A 297 -5.35 -4.78 -1.83
CA ARG A 297 -4.67 -3.67 -2.49
C ARG A 297 -3.62 -3.02 -1.60
N LEU A 298 -2.51 -2.61 -2.21
CA LEU A 298 -1.42 -1.90 -1.55
C LEU A 298 -1.44 -0.40 -1.89
N ALA A 299 -1.34 0.44 -0.86
CA ALA A 299 -1.01 1.85 -0.96
C ALA A 299 0.44 2.04 -0.52
N ALA A 300 1.25 2.64 -1.39
CA ALA A 300 2.61 3.03 -1.09
C ALA A 300 2.64 4.55 -0.94
N ILE A 301 3.08 5.00 0.23
CA ILE A 301 2.92 6.37 0.68
C ILE A 301 4.31 6.96 0.95
N ALA A 302 4.63 8.03 0.23
CA ALA A 302 5.82 8.86 0.48
C ALA A 302 5.42 10.11 1.28
N CYS A 303 6.23 10.47 2.27
CA CYS A 303 6.00 11.62 3.14
C CYS A 303 7.11 12.65 2.90
N THR A 304 6.73 13.85 2.48
CA THR A 304 7.67 14.94 2.25
C THR A 304 7.30 16.15 3.09
N ILE A 305 8.29 16.80 3.70
CA ILE A 305 8.09 18.09 4.33
C ILE A 305 8.58 19.19 3.39
N GLY A 306 7.75 20.22 3.20
CA GLY A 306 8.13 21.33 2.35
C GLY A 306 9.33 22.10 2.88
N SER A 307 10.18 22.54 1.95
CA SER A 307 11.20 23.57 2.19
C SER A 307 10.55 24.94 2.05
N GLN A 308 9.86 25.42 3.09
CA GLN A 308 9.58 26.85 3.18
C GLN A 308 10.75 27.52 3.91
N ALA A 309 11.72 28.02 3.15
CA ALA A 309 12.61 29.04 3.66
C ALA A 309 11.79 30.34 3.77
N ALA A 310 11.78 30.93 4.96
CA ALA A 310 11.14 32.23 5.19
C ALA A 310 11.73 33.27 4.23
N GLY A 311 10.90 33.81 3.33
CA GLY A 311 11.19 35.03 2.57
C GLY A 311 12.27 34.97 1.47
N THR A 312 13.11 33.95 1.43
CA THR A 312 14.12 33.78 0.38
C THR A 312 13.79 32.55 -0.46
N ILE A 313 13.53 32.76 -1.75
CA ILE A 313 13.51 31.70 -2.75
C ILE A 313 14.92 31.10 -2.80
N LEU A 314 15.20 30.11 -1.95
CA LEU A 314 16.32 29.21 -2.19
C LEU A 314 15.99 28.48 -3.50
N ARG A 315 16.69 28.85 -4.56
CA ARG A 315 16.53 28.36 -5.93
C ARG A 315 16.74 26.84 -6.09
N GLU A 316 17.02 26.10 -5.02
CA GLU A 316 17.49 24.71 -5.08
C GLU A 316 16.64 23.68 -4.31
N ALA A 317 15.58 24.09 -3.59
CA ALA A 317 14.65 23.14 -2.95
C ALA A 317 13.34 22.76 -3.70
N PRO A 318 13.14 22.95 -5.04
CA PRO A 318 11.97 22.43 -5.75
C PRO A 318 11.96 20.91 -6.02
N ASP A 319 13.02 20.16 -5.71
CA ASP A 319 13.20 18.81 -6.26
C ASP A 319 12.78 17.63 -5.37
N ARG A 320 12.60 17.78 -4.04
CA ARG A 320 12.28 16.62 -3.18
C ARG A 320 10.91 16.00 -3.46
N ASP A 321 9.88 16.83 -3.64
CA ASP A 321 8.54 16.32 -3.91
C ASP A 321 8.46 15.69 -5.30
N ARG A 322 9.17 16.26 -6.28
CA ARG A 322 9.28 15.71 -7.63
C ARG A 322 10.02 14.38 -7.62
N GLN A 323 11.16 14.33 -6.93
CA GLN A 323 11.96 13.14 -6.70
C GLN A 323 11.09 12.03 -6.08
N ALA A 324 10.29 12.35 -5.06
CA ALA A 324 9.38 11.38 -4.44
C ALA A 324 8.36 10.82 -5.43
N VAL A 325 7.77 11.64 -6.30
CA VAL A 325 6.86 11.14 -7.36
C VAL A 325 7.62 10.27 -8.38
N PHE A 326 8.84 10.64 -8.77
CA PHE A 326 9.67 9.81 -9.65
C PHE A 326 10.05 8.47 -9.02
N GLU A 327 10.39 8.46 -7.74
CA GLU A 327 10.72 7.25 -7.00
C GLU A 327 9.50 6.34 -6.85
N LEU A 328 8.32 6.90 -6.54
CA LEU A 328 7.06 6.15 -6.53
C LEU A 328 6.74 5.58 -7.92
N ASP A 329 6.87 6.37 -8.99
CA ASP A 329 6.64 5.92 -10.36
C ASP A 329 7.58 4.77 -10.75
N GLY A 330 8.87 4.89 -10.42
CA GLY A 330 9.89 3.90 -10.76
C GLY A 330 9.75 2.61 -9.95
N LEU A 331 9.39 2.71 -8.68
CA LEU A 331 9.26 1.56 -7.77
C LEU A 331 7.98 0.76 -8.02
N LEU A 332 6.88 1.43 -8.35
CA LEU A 332 5.52 0.85 -8.30
C LEU A 332 4.91 0.66 -9.69
N HIS A 333 5.76 0.53 -10.70
CA HIS A 333 5.31 0.21 -12.06
C HIS A 333 4.58 -1.14 -12.07
N ALA A 334 3.51 -1.25 -12.88
CA ALA A 334 2.64 -2.43 -12.93
C ALA A 334 3.41 -3.73 -13.27
N ASP A 335 4.46 -3.60 -14.09
CA ASP A 335 5.33 -4.73 -14.42
C ASP A 335 6.13 -5.28 -13.23
N LEU A 336 6.22 -4.52 -12.14
CA LEU A 336 7.02 -4.86 -10.95
C LEU A 336 6.15 -5.35 -9.80
N MET A 337 4.95 -4.81 -9.65
CA MET A 337 4.07 -5.07 -8.50
C MET A 337 2.67 -5.52 -8.92
N GLY A 338 2.50 -5.96 -10.18
CA GLY A 338 1.25 -6.48 -10.72
C GLY A 338 0.16 -5.42 -10.86
N LEU A 339 -1.00 -5.67 -10.27
CA LEU A 339 -2.09 -4.69 -10.13
C LEU A 339 -1.51 -3.50 -9.38
N ALA A 340 -1.13 -2.47 -10.15
CA ALA A 340 -0.24 -1.42 -9.70
C ALA A 340 -0.67 -0.88 -8.32
N PRO A 341 0.25 -0.87 -7.34
CA PRO A 341 0.01 -0.23 -6.06
C PRO A 341 -0.47 1.20 -6.27
N ARG A 342 -1.34 1.66 -5.37
CA ARG A 342 -1.75 3.05 -5.37
C ARG A 342 -0.65 3.91 -4.78
N LYS A 343 -0.32 4.98 -5.49
CA LYS A 343 0.76 5.91 -5.14
C LYS A 343 0.17 7.08 -4.39
N VAL A 344 0.71 7.37 -3.22
CA VAL A 344 0.28 8.52 -2.42
C VAL A 344 1.49 9.34 -2.03
N LEU A 345 1.42 10.65 -2.26
CA LEU A 345 2.35 11.64 -1.74
C LEU A 345 1.63 12.46 -0.67
N VAL A 346 2.17 12.45 0.55
CA VAL A 346 1.68 13.27 1.65
C VAL A 346 2.67 14.38 1.94
N THR A 347 2.20 15.62 2.02
CA THR A 347 3.01 16.79 2.35
C THR A 347 2.34 17.68 3.37
N ASN A 348 3.14 18.34 4.20
CA ASN A 348 2.65 19.38 5.11
C ASN A 348 2.58 20.77 4.46
N GLN A 349 2.95 20.91 3.19
CA GLN A 349 2.81 22.16 2.46
C GLN A 349 1.32 22.54 2.35
N PRO A 350 0.98 23.83 2.43
CA PRO A 350 -0.42 24.27 2.36
C PRO A 350 -1.07 24.04 0.99
N ARG A 351 -0.27 24.05 -0.09
CA ARG A 351 -0.69 23.77 -1.46
C ARG A 351 0.45 23.13 -2.22
N LEU A 352 0.11 22.28 -3.18
CA LEU A 352 1.08 21.76 -4.15
C LEU A 352 1.41 22.83 -5.20
N ASN A 353 2.65 22.85 -5.69
CA ASN A 353 2.96 23.65 -6.88
C ASN A 353 2.37 23.00 -8.15
N SER A 354 2.03 23.80 -9.15
CA SER A 354 1.35 23.33 -10.37
C SER A 354 2.13 22.26 -11.14
N ASN A 355 3.47 22.34 -11.14
CA ASN A 355 4.32 21.36 -11.80
C ASN A 355 4.25 19.99 -11.11
N LEU A 356 4.25 19.96 -9.78
CA LEU A 356 4.10 18.75 -8.98
C LEU A 356 2.71 18.17 -9.11
N ALA A 357 1.66 19.01 -9.08
CA ALA A 357 0.29 18.59 -9.30
C ALA A 357 0.10 17.94 -10.69
N ASN A 358 0.61 18.58 -11.74
CA ASN A 358 0.59 18.02 -13.10
C ASN A 358 1.35 16.69 -13.16
N ARG A 359 2.54 16.62 -12.55
CA ARG A 359 3.34 15.39 -12.54
C ARG A 359 2.63 14.26 -11.80
N ALA A 360 2.05 14.54 -10.64
CA ALA A 360 1.29 13.58 -9.87
C ALA A 360 0.06 13.09 -10.64
N TYR A 361 -0.63 13.97 -11.37
CA TYR A 361 -1.73 13.59 -12.25
C TYR A 361 -1.28 12.57 -13.31
N PHE A 362 -0.23 12.87 -14.07
CA PHE A 362 0.30 11.96 -15.09
C PHE A 362 0.87 10.66 -14.49
N GLY A 363 1.50 10.75 -13.33
CA GLY A 363 1.99 9.62 -12.56
C GLY A 363 0.88 8.88 -11.82
N GLN A 364 -0.40 9.24 -11.96
CA GLN A 364 -1.50 8.64 -11.19
C GLN A 364 -1.25 8.56 -9.67
N THR A 365 -0.60 9.58 -9.12
CA THR A 365 -0.26 9.70 -7.70
C THR A 365 -1.28 10.60 -7.00
N CYS A 366 -1.89 10.11 -5.93
CA CYS A 366 -2.73 10.92 -5.06
C CYS A 366 -1.87 11.83 -4.21
N CYS A 367 -2.08 13.15 -4.27
CA CYS A 367 -1.39 14.07 -3.39
C CYS A 367 -2.30 14.57 -2.28
N ILE A 368 -1.75 14.69 -1.07
CA ILE A 368 -2.45 15.15 0.13
C ILE A 368 -1.61 16.27 0.76
N SER A 369 -2.05 17.52 0.64
CA SER A 369 -1.43 18.67 1.31
C SER A 369 -1.77 18.78 2.80
N GLY A 370 -1.10 19.74 3.44
CA GLY A 370 -1.30 20.16 4.82
C GLY A 370 -2.76 20.42 5.18
N ALA A 371 -3.56 20.98 4.25
CA ALA A 371 -4.96 21.29 4.50
C ALA A 371 -5.85 20.04 4.66
N ARG A 372 -5.37 18.90 4.15
CA ARG A 372 -6.10 17.63 4.11
C ARG A 372 -5.47 16.55 4.99
N LEU A 373 -4.40 16.87 5.72
CA LEU A 373 -3.77 15.95 6.66
C LEU A 373 -4.77 15.32 7.66
N PRO A 374 -5.73 16.06 8.26
CA PRO A 374 -6.71 15.47 9.17
C PRO A 374 -7.53 14.31 8.57
N ASP A 375 -7.67 14.30 7.24
CA ASP A 375 -8.42 13.31 6.47
C ASP A 375 -7.53 12.22 5.84
N VAL A 376 -6.21 12.21 6.10
CA VAL A 376 -5.24 11.43 5.33
C VAL A 376 -5.61 9.96 5.17
N ALA A 377 -6.01 9.28 6.25
CA ALA A 377 -6.37 7.86 6.21
C ALA A 377 -7.60 7.59 5.33
N ARG A 378 -8.63 8.45 5.44
CA ARG A 378 -9.85 8.37 4.64
C ARG A 378 -9.54 8.57 3.15
N ILE A 379 -8.64 9.49 2.83
CA ILE A 379 -8.23 9.79 1.45
C ILE A 379 -7.42 8.64 0.87
N VAL A 380 -6.45 8.12 1.61
CA VAL A 380 -5.66 6.93 1.21
C VAL A 380 -6.59 5.76 0.96
N TYR A 381 -7.54 5.48 1.87
CA TYR A 381 -8.50 4.39 1.72
C TYR A 381 -9.42 4.58 0.50
N ALA A 382 -9.93 5.80 0.29
CA ALA A 382 -10.74 6.11 -0.89
C ALA A 382 -9.93 5.93 -2.19
N HIS A 383 -8.65 6.32 -2.19
CA HIS A 383 -7.76 6.19 -3.34
C HIS A 383 -7.41 4.72 -3.66
N LEU A 384 -7.40 3.84 -2.65
CA LEU A 384 -7.32 2.39 -2.87
C LEU A 384 -8.46 1.88 -3.76
N ARG A 385 -9.69 2.32 -3.50
CA ARG A 385 -10.88 1.87 -4.23
C ARG A 385 -11.02 2.52 -5.60
N THR A 386 -11.01 3.84 -5.61
CA THR A 386 -11.22 4.63 -6.82
C THR A 386 -10.05 5.59 -6.99
N PRO A 387 -9.38 5.66 -8.15
CA PRO A 387 -8.27 6.59 -8.37
C PRO A 387 -8.69 8.04 -8.12
N GLN A 388 -8.37 8.55 -6.92
CA GLN A 388 -8.48 9.96 -6.58
C GLN A 388 -7.29 10.72 -7.18
N LEU A 389 -7.43 11.17 -8.44
CA LEU A 389 -6.40 11.94 -9.14
C LEU A 389 -6.61 13.44 -8.92
N GLY A 390 -5.54 14.16 -8.60
CA GLY A 390 -5.54 15.63 -8.62
C GLY A 390 -6.57 16.29 -7.69
N LEU A 391 -6.80 15.74 -6.50
CA LEU A 391 -7.67 16.38 -5.50
C LEU A 391 -6.97 17.57 -4.81
N GLU A 392 -6.64 18.61 -5.58
CA GLU A 392 -6.35 19.97 -5.13
C GLU A 392 -6.81 21.02 -6.13
#